data_AF-A0A7W1E067-F1
#
_entry.id   AF-A0A7W1E067-F1
#
_cell.length_a   1.000
_cell.length_b   1.000
_cell.length_c   1.000
_cell.angle_alpha   90.00
_cell.angle_beta   90.00
_cell.angle_gamma   90.00
#
_symmetry.space_group_name_H-M   'P 1'
#
loop_
_entity.id
_entity.type
_entity.pdbx_description
1 polymer ?
#
loop_
_entity_poly.entity_id
_entity_poly.type
_entity_poly.pdbx_seq_one_letter_code
_entity_poly.pdbx_strand_id
1 'polypeptide(L)'
;MTDEDVIERYLDELLVELRGSPRTIRRVLTEAESHLRDAVAAGVEPDEAVRRFGQAHVVAAASNRLSGTPVSVLLRQLLVAACLLCAIGFTSIGASGVISGGMDAAFGPRFVAGDLPSITYTSARCDEYRRLAPHEPSCRSAAARHHTNEVETFRVASGVFGLAGFGAWAFLRRRWRATPATGALPPALVPGIGAAVFGTGALTLASQAMQSIGWRSTAGLGQWLSAAVVSAVVAGGFGVSLLRTLRRSPVARFD
;
A
#
# COMPACT_ATOMS: atom_id res chain seq x y z
N MET A 1 11.48 40.07 -23.97
CA MET A 1 10.90 38.73 -24.13
C MET A 1 10.76 38.55 -25.62
N THR A 2 11.52 37.64 -26.19
CA THR A 2 11.52 37.34 -27.62
C THR A 2 10.25 36.56 -28.00
N ASP A 3 9.91 36.52 -29.28
CA ASP A 3 8.82 35.69 -29.79
C ASP A 3 8.98 34.21 -29.40
N GLU A 4 10.23 33.75 -29.37
CA GLU A 4 10.63 32.41 -28.98
C GLU A 4 10.36 32.15 -27.49
N ASP A 5 10.63 33.13 -26.62
CA ASP A 5 10.38 33.05 -25.16
C ASP A 5 8.89 32.85 -24.84
N VAL A 6 7.98 33.46 -25.61
CA VAL A 6 6.52 33.38 -25.37
C VAL A 6 5.98 32.00 -25.70
N ILE A 7 6.36 31.47 -26.87
CA ILE A 7 5.93 30.16 -27.34
C ILE A 7 6.52 29.06 -26.45
N GLU A 8 7.80 29.16 -26.09
CA GLU A 8 8.46 28.15 -25.26
C GLU A 8 7.83 28.08 -23.85
N ARG A 9 7.57 29.25 -23.22
CA ARG A 9 6.85 29.30 -21.94
C ARG A 9 5.46 28.65 -22.03
N TYR A 10 4.72 28.90 -23.12
CA TYR A 10 3.43 28.26 -23.33
C TYR A 10 3.54 26.74 -23.46
N LEU A 11 4.53 26.25 -24.20
CA LEU A 11 4.76 24.82 -24.37
C LEU A 11 5.19 24.14 -23.06
N ASP A 12 5.95 24.83 -22.21
CA ASP A 12 6.31 24.37 -20.87
C ASP A 12 5.08 24.24 -19.96
N GLU A 13 4.22 25.26 -19.94
CA GLU A 13 2.94 25.21 -19.23
C GLU A 13 2.07 24.05 -19.73
N LEU A 14 1.98 23.89 -21.06
CA LEU A 14 1.22 22.81 -21.68
C LEU A 14 1.82 21.43 -21.36
N LEU A 15 3.14 21.29 -21.35
CA LEU A 15 3.85 20.06 -21.00
C LEU A 15 3.57 19.63 -19.56
N VAL A 16 3.56 20.59 -18.62
CA VAL A 16 3.26 20.31 -17.20
C VAL A 16 1.84 19.77 -17.02
N GLU A 17 0.89 20.21 -17.84
CA GLU A 17 -0.52 19.84 -17.71
C GLU A 17 -0.96 18.61 -18.52
N LEU A 18 -0.24 18.29 -19.60
CA LEU A 18 -0.56 17.14 -20.44
C LEU A 18 -0.35 15.80 -19.70
N ARG A 19 -1.26 14.87 -19.95
CA ARG A 19 -1.25 13.50 -19.41
C ARG A 19 -1.38 12.50 -20.56
N GLY A 20 -0.73 11.35 -20.43
CA GLY A 20 -0.87 10.26 -21.37
C GLY A 20 0.47 9.61 -21.72
N SER A 21 0.49 8.90 -22.86
CA SER A 21 1.73 8.27 -23.32
C SER A 21 2.75 9.33 -23.76
N PRO A 22 4.07 9.09 -23.61
CA PRO A 22 5.09 10.01 -24.11
C PRO A 22 4.95 10.34 -25.60
N ARG A 23 4.46 9.38 -26.39
CA ARG A 23 4.17 9.59 -27.81
C ARG A 23 3.03 10.57 -28.03
N THR A 24 1.97 10.47 -27.22
CA THR A 24 0.83 11.40 -27.27
C THR A 24 1.26 12.80 -26.85
N ILE A 25 1.99 12.93 -25.73
CA ILE A 25 2.47 14.22 -25.24
C ILE A 25 3.36 14.89 -26.29
N ARG A 26 4.36 14.16 -26.83
CA ARG A 26 5.21 14.70 -27.91
C ARG A 26 4.40 15.11 -29.13
N ARG A 27 3.43 14.30 -29.56
CA ARG A 27 2.58 14.63 -30.70
C ARG A 27 1.84 15.95 -30.48
N VAL A 28 1.20 16.11 -29.31
CA VAL A 28 0.42 17.31 -28.97
C VAL A 28 1.32 18.54 -28.86
N LEU A 29 2.50 18.42 -28.25
CA LEU A 29 3.45 19.53 -28.16
C LEU A 29 3.98 19.94 -29.54
N THR A 30 4.38 18.97 -30.37
CA THR A 30 4.83 19.26 -31.74
C THR A 30 3.72 19.88 -32.58
N GLU A 31 2.48 19.42 -32.43
CA GLU A 31 1.32 19.99 -33.13
C GLU A 31 1.03 21.42 -32.67
N ALA A 32 1.05 21.68 -31.36
CA ALA A 32 0.86 23.02 -30.80
C ALA A 32 1.99 23.98 -31.23
N GLU A 33 3.25 23.55 -31.16
CA GLU A 33 4.41 24.31 -31.60
C GLU A 33 4.29 24.68 -33.08
N SER A 34 3.94 23.72 -33.93
CA SER A 34 3.74 23.95 -35.37
C SER A 34 2.68 25.01 -35.62
N HIS A 35 1.50 24.88 -35.00
CA HIS A 35 0.41 25.85 -35.18
C HIS A 35 0.73 27.25 -34.69
N LEU A 36 1.45 27.38 -33.57
CA LEU A 36 1.89 28.67 -33.06
C LEU A 36 2.91 29.32 -34.00
N ARG A 37 3.90 28.55 -34.49
CA ARG A 37 4.89 29.05 -35.44
C ARG A 37 4.29 29.43 -36.78
N ASP A 38 3.33 28.65 -37.28
CA ASP A 38 2.62 28.96 -38.53
C ASP A 38 1.81 30.26 -38.39
N ALA A 39 1.18 30.52 -37.24
CA ALA A 39 0.46 31.76 -36.98
C ALA A 39 1.41 32.98 -36.94
N VAL A 40 2.57 32.84 -36.28
CA VAL A 40 3.59 33.91 -36.24
C VAL A 40 4.17 34.16 -37.63
N ALA A 41 4.46 33.12 -38.41
CA ALA A 41 4.91 33.24 -39.79
C ALA A 41 3.87 33.93 -40.70
N ALA A 42 2.58 33.81 -40.37
CA ALA A 42 1.48 34.53 -41.03
C ALA A 42 1.30 35.99 -40.55
N GLY A 43 2.17 36.48 -39.66
CA GLY A 43 2.17 37.86 -39.16
C GLY A 43 1.30 38.11 -37.93
N VAL A 44 0.90 37.07 -37.19
CA VAL A 44 0.21 37.22 -35.90
C VAL A 44 1.25 37.39 -34.79
N GLU A 45 1.11 38.42 -33.96
CA GLU A 45 1.96 38.61 -32.78
C GLU A 45 1.95 37.35 -31.87
N PRO A 46 3.08 36.93 -31.26
CA PRO A 46 3.17 35.69 -30.49
C PRO A 46 2.17 35.58 -29.34
N ASP A 47 1.97 36.66 -28.57
CA ASP A 47 0.99 36.70 -27.49
C ASP A 47 -0.45 36.53 -28.03
N GLU A 48 -0.72 37.08 -29.21
CA GLU A 48 -2.00 36.94 -29.89
C GLU A 48 -2.21 35.52 -30.40
N ALA A 49 -1.17 34.90 -30.95
CA ALA A 49 -1.20 33.52 -31.41
C ALA A 49 -1.52 32.56 -30.25
N VAL A 50 -0.84 32.72 -29.11
CA VAL A 50 -1.12 31.95 -27.89
C VAL A 50 -2.54 32.20 -27.38
N ARG A 51 -2.99 33.46 -27.34
CA ARG A 51 -4.35 33.80 -26.90
C ARG A 51 -5.43 33.15 -27.78
N ARG A 52 -5.23 33.12 -29.09
CA ARG A 52 -6.14 32.50 -30.07
C ARG A 52 -6.11 30.98 -30.01
N PHE A 53 -4.93 30.40 -29.81
CA PHE A 53 -4.76 28.95 -29.66
C PHE A 53 -5.46 28.44 -28.39
N GLY A 54 -5.43 29.26 -27.32
CA GLY A 54 -6.16 29.05 -26.08
C GLY A 54 -5.26 28.72 -24.91
N GLN A 55 -5.78 28.88 -23.70
CA GLN A 55 -5.03 28.66 -22.46
C GLN A 55 -4.53 27.21 -22.38
N ALA A 56 -3.27 27.03 -21.97
CA ALA A 56 -2.60 25.73 -21.91
C ALA A 56 -3.44 24.68 -21.15
N HIS A 57 -4.03 25.07 -20.02
CA HIS A 57 -4.87 24.17 -19.22
C HIS A 57 -6.15 23.69 -19.93
N VAL A 58 -6.74 24.53 -20.80
CA VAL A 58 -7.93 24.17 -21.56
C VAL A 58 -7.57 23.17 -22.65
N VAL A 59 -6.48 23.42 -23.37
CA VAL A 59 -5.95 22.53 -24.42
C VAL A 59 -5.52 21.20 -23.82
N ALA A 60 -4.79 21.23 -22.70
CA ALA A 60 -4.40 20.05 -21.94
C ALA A 60 -5.63 19.27 -21.47
N ALA A 61 -6.63 19.92 -20.88
CA ALA A 61 -7.86 19.25 -20.42
C ALA A 61 -8.61 18.57 -21.57
N ALA A 62 -8.71 19.21 -22.74
CA ALA A 62 -9.34 18.63 -23.92
C ALA A 62 -8.57 17.40 -24.43
N SER A 63 -7.23 17.52 -24.57
CA SER A 63 -6.35 16.43 -24.99
C SER A 63 -6.39 15.25 -24.01
N ASN A 64 -6.37 15.54 -22.71
CA ASN A 64 -6.41 14.56 -21.63
C ASN A 64 -7.74 13.78 -21.60
N ARG A 65 -8.87 14.45 -21.92
CA ARG A 65 -10.19 13.79 -22.03
C ARG A 65 -10.22 12.79 -23.18
N LEU A 66 -9.66 13.17 -24.33
CA LEU A 66 -9.59 12.31 -25.52
C LEU A 66 -8.59 11.17 -25.37
N SER A 67 -7.52 11.40 -24.59
CA SER A 67 -6.47 10.43 -24.30
C SER A 67 -6.76 9.59 -23.04
N GLY A 68 -8.00 9.62 -22.53
CA GLY A 68 -8.39 9.04 -21.26
C GLY A 68 -7.97 7.57 -21.12
N THR A 69 -7.43 7.22 -19.96
CA THR A 69 -7.13 5.81 -19.65
C THR A 69 -8.44 5.03 -19.57
N PRO A 70 -8.61 3.93 -20.31
CA PRO A 70 -9.83 3.12 -20.22
C PRO A 70 -10.06 2.66 -18.78
N VAL A 71 -11.29 2.78 -18.27
CA VAL A 71 -11.65 2.35 -16.89
C VAL A 71 -11.24 0.90 -16.63
N SER A 72 -11.34 0.03 -17.64
CA SER A 72 -10.89 -1.36 -17.55
C SER A 72 -9.39 -1.51 -17.26
N VAL A 73 -8.54 -0.59 -17.75
CA VAL A 73 -7.10 -0.57 -17.45
C VAL A 73 -6.88 -0.14 -16.01
N LEU A 74 -7.58 0.89 -15.54
CA LEU A 74 -7.51 1.35 -14.14
C LEU A 74 -7.95 0.23 -13.18
N LEU A 75 -9.08 -0.42 -13.44
CA LEU A 75 -9.59 -1.52 -12.63
C LEU A 75 -8.60 -2.69 -12.58
N ARG A 76 -7.96 -3.06 -13.69
CA ARG A 76 -6.94 -4.12 -13.71
C ARG A 76 -5.72 -3.73 -12.88
N GLN A 77 -5.24 -2.49 -12.99
CA GLN A 77 -4.10 -2.02 -12.20
C GLN A 77 -4.42 -1.98 -10.70
N LEU A 78 -5.61 -1.51 -10.34
CA LEU A 78 -6.10 -1.51 -8.95
C LEU A 78 -6.23 -2.93 -8.41
N LEU A 79 -6.77 -3.86 -9.20
CA LEU A 79 -6.92 -5.26 -8.79
C LEU A 79 -5.57 -5.93 -8.58
N VAL A 80 -4.59 -5.71 -9.48
CA VAL A 80 -3.22 -6.23 -9.29
C VAL A 80 -2.57 -5.63 -8.04
N ALA A 81 -2.73 -4.33 -7.80
CA ALA A 81 -2.22 -3.67 -6.60
C ALA A 81 -2.89 -4.20 -5.32
N ALA A 82 -4.21 -4.37 -5.33
CA ALA A 82 -4.97 -4.91 -4.22
C ALA A 82 -4.58 -6.36 -3.92
N CYS A 83 -4.47 -7.22 -4.95
CA CYS A 83 -4.00 -8.60 -4.78
C CYS A 83 -2.60 -8.65 -4.16
N LEU A 84 -1.69 -7.76 -4.56
CA LEU A 84 -0.36 -7.68 -3.95
C LEU A 84 -0.41 -7.30 -2.48
N LEU A 85 -1.16 -6.24 -2.13
CA LEU A 85 -1.29 -5.78 -0.75
C LEU A 85 -1.97 -6.81 0.13
N CYS A 86 -3.01 -7.49 -0.36
CA CYS A 86 -3.65 -8.59 0.34
C CYS A 86 -2.68 -9.76 0.56
N ALA A 87 -1.94 -10.17 -0.48
CA ALA A 87 -0.96 -11.25 -0.35
C ALA A 87 0.12 -10.92 0.70
N ILE A 88 0.64 -9.69 0.70
CA ILE A 88 1.58 -9.22 1.72
C ILE A 88 0.92 -9.21 3.10
N GLY A 89 -0.29 -8.67 3.24
CA GLY A 89 -1.04 -8.63 4.50
C GLY A 89 -1.24 -10.02 5.12
N PHE A 90 -1.78 -10.95 4.36
CA PHE A 90 -1.99 -12.33 4.80
C PHE A 90 -0.67 -13.04 5.15
N THR A 91 0.39 -12.83 4.35
CA THR A 91 1.71 -13.39 4.65
C THR A 91 2.31 -12.82 5.93
N SER A 92 2.14 -11.51 6.17
CA SER A 92 2.57 -10.85 7.40
C SER A 92 1.82 -11.39 8.63
N ILE A 93 0.50 -11.62 8.51
CA ILE A 93 -0.28 -12.30 9.55
C ILE A 93 0.31 -13.69 9.82
N GLY A 94 0.62 -14.47 8.77
CA GLY A 94 1.32 -15.75 8.87
C GLY A 94 2.64 -15.69 9.61
N ALA A 95 3.52 -14.78 9.22
CA ALA A 95 4.82 -14.58 9.87
C ALA A 95 4.65 -14.24 11.35
N SER A 96 3.64 -13.43 11.71
CA SER A 96 3.35 -13.14 13.11
C SER A 96 2.88 -14.37 13.89
N GLY A 97 2.20 -15.32 13.24
CA GLY A 97 1.85 -16.61 13.81
C GLY A 97 3.07 -17.47 14.11
N VAL A 98 4.03 -17.53 13.18
CA VAL A 98 5.31 -18.26 13.39
C VAL A 98 6.11 -17.67 14.54
N ILE A 99 6.21 -16.33 14.62
CA ILE A 99 6.86 -15.66 15.76
C ILE A 99 6.11 -15.95 17.07
N SER A 100 4.76 -15.98 17.03
CA SER A 100 3.95 -16.33 18.21
C SER A 100 4.24 -17.75 18.69
N GLY A 101 4.36 -18.73 17.78
CA GLY A 101 4.76 -20.10 18.13
C GLY A 101 6.17 -20.19 18.72
N GLY A 102 7.11 -19.37 18.24
CA GLY A 102 8.42 -19.25 18.87
C GLY A 102 8.35 -18.67 20.29
N MET A 103 7.48 -17.68 20.50
CA MET A 103 7.22 -17.11 21.82
C MET A 103 6.51 -18.09 22.76
N ASP A 104 5.56 -18.89 22.27
CA ASP A 104 4.92 -19.95 23.05
C ASP A 104 5.94 -21.01 23.49
N ALA A 105 6.80 -21.45 22.57
CA ALA A 105 7.87 -22.40 22.90
C ALA A 105 8.86 -21.84 23.95
N ALA A 106 9.14 -20.55 23.94
CA ALA A 106 10.10 -19.92 24.83
C ALA A 106 9.52 -19.46 26.18
N PHE A 107 8.28 -18.95 26.19
CA PHE A 107 7.67 -18.26 27.34
C PHE A 107 6.34 -18.86 27.78
N GLY A 108 5.83 -19.84 27.05
CA GLY A 108 4.58 -20.55 27.32
C GLY A 108 3.31 -19.84 26.81
N PRO A 109 2.17 -20.53 26.88
CA PRO A 109 0.95 -20.11 26.20
C PRO A 109 0.32 -18.91 26.89
N ARG A 110 0.51 -18.80 28.20
CA ARG A 110 0.06 -17.64 28.97
C ARG A 110 0.69 -16.35 28.47
N PHE A 111 1.96 -16.36 28.06
CA PHE A 111 2.60 -15.19 27.51
C PHE A 111 1.97 -14.77 26.17
N VAL A 112 1.65 -15.72 25.30
CA VAL A 112 1.11 -15.44 23.96
C VAL A 112 -0.35 -14.99 24.01
N ALA A 113 -1.22 -15.75 24.67
CA ALA A 113 -2.67 -15.52 24.65
C ALA A 113 -3.34 -15.74 26.03
N GLY A 114 -2.60 -15.55 27.13
CA GLY A 114 -3.16 -15.67 28.47
C GLY A 114 -4.10 -14.51 28.83
N ASP A 115 -5.17 -14.85 29.57
CA ASP A 115 -6.12 -13.89 30.11
C ASP A 115 -5.58 -13.11 31.32
N LEU A 116 -6.17 -11.93 31.56
CA LEU A 116 -5.85 -11.11 32.73
C LEU A 116 -6.17 -11.83 34.05
N PRO A 117 -5.47 -11.48 35.15
CA PRO A 117 -5.68 -12.12 36.45
C PRO A 117 -7.14 -12.12 36.92
N SER A 118 -7.88 -11.05 36.65
CA SER A 118 -9.28 -10.83 37.03
C SER A 118 -10.29 -11.68 36.27
N ILE A 119 -9.91 -12.28 35.14
CA ILE A 119 -10.81 -13.14 34.36
C ILE A 119 -10.93 -14.51 35.06
N THR A 120 -12.18 -14.91 35.27
CA THR A 120 -12.57 -16.20 35.82
C THR A 120 -13.50 -16.91 34.85
N TYR A 121 -13.53 -18.24 34.88
CA TYR A 121 -14.38 -19.04 34.00
C TYR A 121 -15.43 -19.78 34.82
N THR A 122 -16.58 -20.02 34.20
CA THR A 122 -17.59 -20.93 34.75
C THR A 122 -17.07 -22.37 34.78
N SER A 123 -17.64 -23.22 35.63
CA SER A 123 -17.30 -24.65 35.70
C SER A 123 -17.44 -25.33 34.34
N ALA A 124 -18.54 -25.07 33.63
CA ALA A 124 -18.80 -25.64 32.30
C ALA A 124 -17.70 -25.27 31.28
N ARG A 125 -17.25 -24.01 31.26
CA ARG A 125 -16.17 -23.56 30.36
C ARG A 125 -14.81 -24.14 30.76
N CYS A 126 -14.55 -24.30 32.06
CA CYS A 126 -13.36 -24.98 32.53
C CYS A 126 -13.31 -26.45 32.13
N ASP A 127 -14.43 -27.16 32.20
CA ASP A 127 -14.50 -28.55 31.77
C ASP A 127 -14.29 -28.68 30.25
N GLU A 128 -14.76 -27.72 29.46
CA GLU A 128 -14.47 -27.65 28.03
C GLU A 128 -12.97 -27.45 27.75
N TYR A 129 -12.33 -26.44 28.37
CA TYR A 129 -10.90 -26.21 28.16
C TYR A 129 -10.04 -27.38 28.62
N ARG A 130 -10.39 -28.03 29.73
CA ARG A 130 -9.68 -29.23 30.19
C ARG A 130 -9.85 -30.42 29.24
N ARG A 131 -10.96 -30.55 28.52
CA ARG A 131 -11.11 -31.55 27.46
C ARG A 131 -10.23 -31.24 26.25
N LEU A 132 -10.10 -29.96 25.88
CA LEU A 132 -9.29 -29.52 24.74
C LEU A 132 -7.78 -29.52 25.03
N ALA A 133 -7.39 -29.34 26.29
CA ALA A 133 -6.00 -29.34 26.75
C ALA A 133 -5.84 -30.19 28.04
N PRO A 134 -5.92 -31.53 27.95
CA PRO A 134 -5.97 -32.42 29.12
C PRO A 134 -4.67 -32.47 29.93
N HIS A 135 -3.55 -32.05 29.34
CA HIS A 135 -2.24 -32.05 30.00
C HIS A 135 -1.96 -30.76 30.78
N GLU A 136 -2.84 -29.77 30.71
CA GLU A 136 -2.66 -28.50 31.39
C GLU A 136 -3.13 -28.60 32.86
N PRO A 137 -2.30 -28.19 33.84
CA PRO A 137 -2.55 -28.45 35.27
C PRO A 137 -3.71 -27.64 35.87
N SER A 138 -4.20 -26.62 35.15
CA SER A 138 -5.26 -25.74 35.63
C SER A 138 -6.19 -25.32 34.51
N CYS A 139 -7.43 -24.97 34.84
CA CYS A 139 -8.37 -24.41 33.88
C CYS A 139 -7.82 -23.17 33.15
N ARG A 140 -7.10 -22.30 33.86
CA ARG A 140 -6.50 -21.09 33.28
C ARG A 140 -5.38 -21.39 32.30
N SER A 141 -4.53 -22.38 32.59
CA SER A 141 -3.47 -22.78 31.67
C SER A 141 -4.04 -23.54 30.47
N ALA A 142 -5.08 -24.35 30.67
CA ALA A 142 -5.85 -24.97 29.59
C ALA A 142 -6.50 -23.93 28.65
N ALA A 143 -7.09 -22.88 29.20
CA ALA A 143 -7.65 -21.77 28.43
C ALA A 143 -6.57 -21.05 27.61
N ALA A 144 -5.46 -20.67 28.25
CA ALA A 144 -4.35 -20.00 27.56
C ALA A 144 -3.77 -20.87 26.44
N ARG A 145 -3.61 -22.19 26.67
CA ARG A 145 -3.16 -23.13 25.65
C ARG A 145 -4.10 -23.16 24.44
N HIS A 146 -5.41 -23.22 24.71
CA HIS A 146 -6.41 -23.21 23.66
C HIS A 146 -6.38 -21.90 22.83
N HIS A 147 -6.35 -20.74 23.49
CA HIS A 147 -6.27 -19.45 22.80
C HIS A 147 -4.98 -19.28 22.00
N THR A 148 -3.85 -19.72 22.55
CA THR A 148 -2.56 -19.68 21.82
C THR A 148 -2.63 -20.52 20.56
N ASN A 149 -3.20 -21.73 20.63
CA ASN A 149 -3.39 -22.59 19.46
C ASN A 149 -4.29 -21.92 18.40
N GLU A 150 -5.36 -21.23 18.80
CA GLU A 150 -6.22 -20.48 17.87
C GLU A 150 -5.45 -19.34 17.20
N VAL A 151 -4.73 -18.53 17.98
CA VAL A 151 -3.90 -17.44 17.47
C VAL A 151 -2.89 -17.95 16.44
N GLU A 152 -2.16 -19.01 16.76
CA GLU A 152 -1.15 -19.58 15.86
C GLU A 152 -1.78 -20.20 14.62
N THR A 153 -2.81 -21.03 14.78
CA THR A 153 -3.45 -21.76 13.67
C THR A 153 -4.08 -20.79 12.67
N PHE A 154 -4.88 -19.83 13.13
CA PHE A 154 -5.53 -18.87 12.22
C PHE A 154 -4.53 -17.96 11.52
N ARG A 155 -3.45 -17.58 12.22
CA ARG A 155 -2.39 -16.76 11.63
C ARG A 155 -1.60 -17.55 10.58
N VAL A 156 -1.14 -18.75 10.90
CA VAL A 156 -0.40 -19.61 9.96
C VAL A 156 -1.26 -19.93 8.73
N ALA A 157 -2.53 -20.27 8.92
CA ALA A 157 -3.47 -20.49 7.83
C ALA A 157 -3.63 -19.24 6.95
N SER A 158 -3.74 -18.05 7.57
CA SER A 158 -3.71 -16.76 6.86
C SER A 158 -2.43 -16.61 6.03
N GLY A 159 -1.27 -17.01 6.56
CA GLY A 159 -0.01 -17.05 5.82
C GLY A 159 -0.08 -17.89 4.55
N VAL A 160 -0.66 -19.09 4.62
CA VAL A 160 -0.86 -19.97 3.46
C VAL A 160 -1.72 -19.30 2.38
N PHE A 161 -2.80 -18.62 2.78
CA PHE A 161 -3.60 -17.81 1.85
C PHE A 161 -2.80 -16.65 1.24
N GLY A 162 -1.89 -16.04 2.00
CA GLY A 162 -0.97 -15.02 1.50
C GLY A 162 -0.05 -15.54 0.40
N LEU A 163 0.52 -16.73 0.59
CA LEU A 163 1.35 -17.40 -0.41
C LEU A 163 0.56 -17.75 -1.69
N ALA A 164 -0.65 -18.28 -1.54
CA ALA A 164 -1.56 -18.50 -2.67
C ALA A 164 -1.90 -17.16 -3.37
N GLY A 165 -2.10 -16.09 -2.60
CA GLY A 165 -2.30 -14.73 -3.08
C GLY A 165 -1.14 -14.21 -3.92
N PHE A 166 0.12 -14.49 -3.56
CA PHE A 166 1.27 -14.17 -4.40
C PHE A 166 1.25 -14.94 -5.73
N GLY A 167 0.81 -16.20 -5.72
CA GLY A 167 0.58 -16.99 -6.93
C GLY A 167 -0.46 -16.33 -7.85
N ALA A 168 -1.60 -15.93 -7.29
CA ALA A 168 -2.66 -15.21 -8.01
C ALA A 168 -2.16 -13.86 -8.53
N TRP A 169 -1.46 -13.07 -7.71
CA TRP A 169 -0.86 -11.81 -8.12
C TRP A 169 0.13 -11.99 -9.27
N ALA A 170 1.03 -12.98 -9.19
CA ALA A 170 2.01 -13.27 -10.22
C ALA A 170 1.32 -13.68 -11.54
N PHE A 171 0.26 -14.49 -11.44
CA PHE A 171 -0.56 -14.88 -12.57
C PHE A 171 -1.26 -13.66 -13.21
N LEU A 172 -1.96 -12.84 -12.43
CA LEU A 172 -2.65 -11.65 -12.92
C LEU A 172 -1.68 -10.65 -13.55
N ARG A 173 -0.53 -10.41 -12.90
CA ARG A 173 0.54 -9.55 -13.42
C ARG A 173 1.11 -10.05 -14.73
N ARG A 174 1.23 -11.38 -14.91
CA ARG A 174 1.67 -11.99 -16.18
C ARG A 174 0.58 -11.90 -17.25
N ARG A 175 -0.68 -12.17 -16.90
CA ARG A 175 -1.83 -12.18 -17.81
C ARG A 175 -2.18 -10.79 -18.33
N TRP A 176 -2.00 -9.77 -17.50
CA TRP A 176 -2.26 -8.36 -17.80
C TRP A 176 -0.96 -7.55 -17.85
N ARG A 177 0.14 -8.18 -18.32
CA ARG A 177 1.39 -7.46 -18.63
C ARG A 177 1.02 -6.19 -19.38
N ALA A 178 1.19 -5.07 -18.69
CA ALA A 178 0.66 -3.80 -19.15
C ALA A 178 1.19 -3.55 -20.56
N THR A 179 0.28 -3.41 -21.52
CA THR A 179 0.57 -2.62 -22.71
C THR A 179 1.17 -1.29 -22.24
N PRO A 180 2.12 -0.69 -22.97
CA PRO A 180 2.82 0.55 -22.60
C PRO A 180 1.94 1.81 -22.39
N ALA A 181 0.63 1.66 -22.19
CA ALA A 181 -0.24 2.59 -21.48
C ALA A 181 0.23 2.72 -20.01
N THR A 182 1.37 3.36 -19.88
CA THR A 182 2.15 3.78 -18.73
C THR A 182 1.30 4.49 -17.66
N GLY A 183 1.33 4.01 -16.42
CA GLY A 183 1.24 4.90 -15.25
C GLY A 183 -0.11 5.51 -14.88
N ALA A 184 -1.24 4.86 -15.18
CA ALA A 184 -2.55 5.37 -14.73
C ALA A 184 -2.65 5.50 -13.20
N LEU A 185 -1.99 4.60 -12.45
CA LEU A 185 -1.79 4.76 -11.01
C LEU A 185 -0.44 5.39 -10.69
N PRO A 186 -0.36 6.32 -9.73
CA PRO A 186 0.90 6.86 -9.25
C PRO A 186 1.82 5.74 -8.75
N PRO A 187 3.12 5.73 -9.10
CA PRO A 187 4.05 4.68 -8.67
C PRO A 187 4.22 4.64 -7.13
N ALA A 188 3.93 5.76 -6.46
CA ALA A 188 3.96 5.89 -5.01
C ALA A 188 2.71 5.30 -4.31
N LEU A 189 1.65 4.92 -5.04
CA LEU A 189 0.38 4.51 -4.44
C LEU A 189 0.51 3.26 -3.54
N VAL A 190 1.02 2.16 -4.10
CA VAL A 190 1.19 0.90 -3.35
C VAL A 190 2.11 1.07 -2.14
N PRO A 191 3.33 1.66 -2.27
CA PRO A 191 4.18 1.83 -1.11
C PRO A 191 3.64 2.85 -0.09
N GLY A 192 2.89 3.86 -0.53
CA GLY A 192 2.18 4.79 0.36
C GLY A 192 1.11 4.08 1.20
N ILE A 193 0.21 3.34 0.55
CA ILE A 193 -0.84 2.57 1.24
C ILE A 193 -0.21 1.54 2.18
N GLY A 194 0.79 0.79 1.72
CA GLY A 194 1.49 -0.20 2.54
C GLY A 194 2.13 0.43 3.78
N ALA A 195 2.89 1.53 3.61
CA ALA A 195 3.53 2.21 4.73
C ALA A 195 2.50 2.73 5.74
N ALA A 196 1.40 3.33 5.27
CA ALA A 196 0.33 3.84 6.13
C ALA A 196 -0.37 2.72 6.90
N VAL A 197 -0.90 1.70 6.20
CA VAL A 197 -1.69 0.62 6.82
C VAL A 197 -0.84 -0.18 7.82
N PHE A 198 0.35 -0.63 7.42
CA PHE A 198 1.22 -1.39 8.33
C PHE A 198 1.83 -0.52 9.42
N GLY A 199 2.09 0.76 9.15
CA GLY A 199 2.60 1.71 10.16
C GLY A 199 1.57 1.97 11.25
N THR A 200 0.33 2.28 10.87
CA THR A 200 -0.78 2.42 11.82
C THR A 200 -1.02 1.11 12.57
N GLY A 201 -1.03 -0.03 11.87
CA GLY A 201 -1.15 -1.35 12.50
C GLY A 201 -0.06 -1.60 13.55
N ALA A 202 1.20 -1.31 13.23
CA ALA A 202 2.32 -1.46 14.16
C ALA A 202 2.13 -0.60 15.42
N LEU A 203 1.72 0.66 15.27
CA LEU A 203 1.49 1.56 16.39
C LEU A 203 0.32 1.11 17.27
N THR A 204 -0.80 0.73 16.67
CA THR A 204 -1.98 0.23 17.40
C THR A 204 -1.64 -1.06 18.17
N LEU A 205 -0.98 -2.02 17.52
CA LEU A 205 -0.62 -3.29 18.16
C LEU A 205 0.45 -3.10 19.25
N ALA A 206 1.42 -2.20 19.04
CA ALA A 206 2.39 -1.84 20.08
C ALA A 206 1.70 -1.16 21.28
N SER A 207 0.67 -0.33 21.04
CA SER A 207 -0.13 0.26 22.12
C SER A 207 -0.84 -0.82 22.95
N GLN A 208 -1.42 -1.84 22.31
CA GLN A 208 -2.03 -2.98 23.02
C GLN A 208 -0.99 -3.77 23.83
N ALA A 209 0.21 -3.96 23.29
CA ALA A 209 1.34 -4.56 24.02
C ALA A 209 1.76 -3.71 25.24
N MET A 210 1.80 -2.38 25.13
CA MET A 210 2.15 -1.50 26.25
C MET A 210 1.08 -1.48 27.36
N GLN A 211 -0.19 -1.64 27.02
CA GLN A 211 -1.26 -1.70 28.03
C GLN A 211 -1.08 -2.89 28.98
N SER A 212 -0.55 -4.03 28.51
CA SER A 212 -0.29 -5.18 29.38
C SER A 212 0.80 -4.87 30.43
N ILE A 213 1.80 -4.05 30.07
CA ILE A 213 2.82 -3.55 30.99
C ILE A 213 2.17 -2.68 32.08
N GLY A 214 1.24 -1.80 31.69
CA GLY A 214 0.48 -0.97 32.62
C GLY A 214 -0.31 -1.80 33.65
N TRP A 215 -0.84 -2.96 33.23
CA TRP A 215 -1.51 -3.92 34.11
C TRP A 215 -0.56 -4.84 34.90
N ARG A 216 0.75 -4.61 34.82
CA ARG A 216 1.80 -5.43 35.45
C ARG A 216 1.64 -6.92 35.13
N SER A 217 1.20 -7.23 33.91
CA SER A 217 0.93 -8.59 33.43
C SER A 217 1.60 -8.83 32.08
N THR A 218 2.25 -9.97 31.94
CA THR A 218 2.77 -10.46 30.66
C THR A 218 1.77 -11.37 29.93
N ALA A 219 0.60 -11.60 30.53
CA ALA A 219 -0.42 -12.47 29.95
C ALA A 219 -0.97 -11.86 28.65
N GLY A 220 -0.90 -12.62 27.57
CA GLY A 220 -1.42 -12.20 26.27
C GLY A 220 -0.56 -11.16 25.55
N LEU A 221 0.64 -10.84 26.04
CA LEU A 221 1.54 -9.86 25.42
C LEU A 221 2.08 -10.34 24.07
N GLY A 222 2.40 -11.64 23.95
CA GLY A 222 3.08 -12.20 22.79
C GLY A 222 2.29 -12.06 21.49
N GLN A 223 0.96 -12.22 21.50
CA GLN A 223 0.13 -12.07 20.30
C GLN A 223 0.17 -10.64 19.72
N TRP A 224 0.26 -9.62 20.58
CA TRP A 224 0.31 -8.21 20.17
C TRP A 224 1.71 -7.83 19.73
N LEU A 225 2.72 -8.23 20.50
CA LEU A 225 4.12 -7.93 20.22
C LEU A 225 4.58 -8.54 18.90
N SER A 226 4.28 -9.82 18.65
CA SER A 226 4.62 -10.50 17.39
C SER A 226 4.03 -9.79 16.17
N ALA A 227 2.75 -9.40 16.24
CA ALA A 227 2.07 -8.71 15.16
C ALA A 227 2.58 -7.26 14.97
N ALA A 228 2.90 -6.56 16.07
CA ALA A 228 3.50 -5.23 16.03
C ALA A 228 4.89 -5.24 15.36
N VAL A 229 5.75 -6.20 15.73
CA VAL A 229 7.10 -6.35 15.15
C VAL A 229 7.02 -6.61 13.65
N VAL A 230 6.19 -7.56 13.21
CA VAL A 230 6.06 -7.85 11.77
C VAL A 230 5.51 -6.64 11.02
N SER A 231 4.47 -6.00 11.56
CA SER A 231 3.88 -4.80 10.94
C SER A 231 4.90 -3.67 10.81
N ALA A 232 5.74 -3.44 11.83
CA ALA A 232 6.78 -2.42 11.80
C ALA A 232 7.84 -2.70 10.72
N VAL A 233 8.29 -3.96 10.60
CA VAL A 233 9.25 -4.37 9.55
C VAL A 233 8.67 -4.13 8.16
N VAL A 234 7.42 -4.53 7.94
CA VAL A 234 6.75 -4.37 6.64
C VAL A 234 6.49 -2.90 6.33
N ALA A 235 6.07 -2.10 7.32
CA ALA A 235 5.94 -0.65 7.20
C ALA A 235 7.27 0.01 6.83
N GLY A 236 8.38 -0.39 7.45
CA GLY A 236 9.73 0.08 7.11
C GLY A 236 10.11 -0.26 5.68
N GLY A 237 9.83 -1.49 5.22
CA GLY A 237 10.06 -1.91 3.83
C GLY A 237 9.28 -1.04 2.83
N PHE A 238 7.99 -0.80 3.08
CA PHE A 238 7.18 0.09 2.25
C PHE A 238 7.62 1.55 2.33
N GLY A 239 8.03 2.04 3.51
CA GLY A 239 8.55 3.39 3.69
C GLY A 239 9.83 3.64 2.89
N VAL A 240 10.77 2.69 2.91
CA VAL A 240 11.97 2.76 2.06
C VAL A 240 11.61 2.74 0.58
N SER A 241 10.66 1.89 0.18
CA SER A 241 10.18 1.85 -1.21
C SER A 241 9.52 3.18 -1.63
N LEU A 242 8.74 3.80 -0.75
CA LEU A 242 8.11 5.09 -0.98
C LEU A 242 9.17 6.18 -1.16
N LEU A 243 10.13 6.28 -0.23
CA LEU A 243 11.22 7.26 -0.30
C LEU A 243 12.04 7.12 -1.59
N ARG A 244 12.36 5.89 -2.00
CA ARG A 244 13.06 5.63 -3.27
C ARG A 244 12.23 6.05 -4.48
N THR A 245 10.92 5.87 -4.43
CA THR A 245 10.01 6.27 -5.51
C THR A 245 9.96 7.80 -5.62
N LEU A 246 9.78 8.48 -4.50
CA LEU A 246 9.72 9.95 -4.45
C LEU A 246 11.04 10.60 -4.87
N ARG A 247 12.19 10.02 -4.52
CA ARG A 247 13.52 10.52 -4.94
C ARG A 247 13.80 10.34 -6.43
N ARG A 248 13.17 9.35 -7.07
CA ARG A 248 13.33 9.07 -8.51
C ARG A 248 12.35 9.86 -9.37
N SER A 249 11.24 10.29 -8.79
CA SER A 249 10.37 11.26 -9.45
C SER A 249 11.12 12.60 -9.51
N PRO A 250 11.41 13.15 -10.69
CA PRO A 250 11.83 14.53 -10.80
C PRO A 250 10.65 15.37 -10.32
N VAL A 251 10.64 15.73 -9.04
CA VAL A 251 9.87 16.89 -8.59
C VAL A 251 10.52 18.04 -9.34
N ALA A 252 9.75 18.69 -10.22
CA ALA A 252 10.15 19.96 -10.82
C ALA A 252 10.63 20.85 -9.66
N ARG A 253 11.95 21.06 -9.58
CA ARG A 253 12.49 22.06 -8.67
C ARG A 253 12.06 23.38 -9.27
N PHE A 254 11.08 24.01 -8.65
CA PHE A 254 10.86 25.43 -8.81
C PHE A 254 11.93 26.11 -7.93
N ASP A 255 13.13 26.22 -8.50
CA ASP A 255 14.14 27.17 -8.03
C ASP A 255 13.99 28.46 -8.84
#